data_AF-A0A3N0AZC5-F1
#
_entry.id   AF-A0A3N0AZC5-F1
#
_cell.length_a   1.000
_cell.length_b   1.000
_cell.length_c   1.000
_cell.angle_alpha   90.00
_cell.angle_beta   90.00
_cell.angle_gamma   90.00
#
_symmetry.space_group_name_H-M   'P 1'
#
loop_
_entity.id
_entity.type
_entity.pdbx_description
1 polymer ?
#
loop_
_entity_poly.entity_id
_entity_poly.type
_entity_poly.pdbx_seq_one_letter_code
_entity_poly.pdbx_strand_id
1 'polypeptide(L)'
;MNQLQSNARRNAGDRERHPAPSAIQNILSSAPEGLRTALQNPRVRRWALYAVKAIAFVGLFFLLTQFAPHMPAIGVALFWAVLSAISALGLAYASVIRKTHKRSKYAEGGMMYRLNEGRVFSLIVAFVLAAVCAAGLIMEAPKWGMAIWALIAAAIPVYAIVFVLVGKRMRKEYNAPYQASSAIKWSGWIVGLLLCAAYAAVVFSQPAAHYASITEAFVATQLPFDGSPSILMSEAGIANSFAEGLVAFGSSEATGDYMPLYVLIRIVLVASSFFGIANMLGTCALELQEIRRIFAPLDASESQDRHSALIKRYAVTAGVLPLVLMVAFVGANFKVGEVASTGEYTPMQSFVRDRAGLTVAEIDGKFYDYKLIEDLIMQTEEKSDSLSEEAKETLVPLINASYDKRIENVDSYLDWYYSLPADYERLANAVTGSAEEFVEEQFTAKIEEGIDDTAISDAFSEFEGRTKQIATDAESALQDAEIEEIPNMPDWLLETEVTLNADFLSEPMEPVQKFSNAETMRPLVSAGAGLAAGVMTKAATKPFFNKFVTKIATALGSRGLGAAAGGAVGSAAGPLGTIAGIAAGTALGIGVDAAMLAVDEMQNRDTYKQEIVDAIEEERAATLALVE
;
A
#
# COMPACT_ATOMS: atom_id res chain seq x y z
N MET A 1 81.74 55.45 -23.31
CA MET A 1 80.93 54.26 -23.63
C MET A 1 80.76 53.27 -22.46
N ASN A 2 81.66 53.24 -21.46
CA ASN A 2 81.58 52.29 -20.33
C ASN A 2 80.68 52.71 -19.13
N GLN A 3 80.17 53.94 -19.07
CA GLN A 3 79.26 54.36 -17.98
C GLN A 3 77.77 54.15 -18.29
N LEU A 4 77.36 54.09 -19.56
CA LEU A 4 75.97 53.83 -19.94
C LEU A 4 75.57 52.34 -19.80
N GLN A 5 76.53 51.41 -19.93
CA GLN A 5 76.29 49.97 -19.69
C GLN A 5 76.26 49.60 -18.20
N SER A 6 76.85 50.42 -17.32
CA SER A 6 76.83 50.22 -15.86
C SER A 6 75.47 50.58 -15.25
N ASN A 7 74.82 51.65 -15.73
CA ASN A 7 73.49 52.04 -15.24
C ASN A 7 72.36 51.14 -15.78
N ALA A 8 72.51 50.53 -16.95
CA ALA A 8 71.55 49.55 -17.48
C ALA A 8 71.56 48.22 -16.70
N ARG A 9 72.68 47.85 -16.07
CA ARG A 9 72.77 46.64 -15.21
C ARG A 9 72.28 46.88 -13.78
N ARG A 10 72.36 48.10 -13.25
CA ARG A 10 71.76 48.43 -11.94
C ARG A 10 70.24 48.49 -11.99
N ASN A 11 69.65 49.03 -13.06
CA ASN A 11 68.18 49.11 -13.18
C ASN A 11 67.49 47.79 -13.60
N ALA A 12 68.26 46.75 -13.95
CA ALA A 12 67.73 45.41 -14.23
C ALA A 12 67.75 44.48 -12.99
N GLY A 13 68.44 44.87 -11.91
CA GLY A 13 68.56 44.09 -10.67
C GLY A 13 67.47 44.36 -9.63
N ASP A 14 66.79 45.51 -9.69
CA ASP A 14 65.79 45.94 -8.69
C ASP A 14 64.32 45.71 -9.11
N ARG A 15 64.08 44.92 -10.16
CA ARG A 15 62.78 44.26 -10.34
C ARG A 15 62.82 42.88 -9.70
N GLU A 16 63.25 42.82 -8.45
CA GLU A 16 62.78 41.77 -7.55
C GLU A 16 61.26 41.87 -7.55
N ARG A 17 60.63 40.87 -8.16
CA ARG A 17 59.21 40.62 -7.99
C ARG A 17 59.01 40.42 -6.49
N HIS A 18 58.56 41.46 -5.79
CA HIS A 18 57.79 41.22 -4.58
C HIS A 18 56.70 40.23 -4.99
N PRO A 19 56.68 38.99 -4.46
CA PRO A 19 55.54 38.14 -4.69
C PRO A 19 54.36 38.92 -4.16
N ALA A 20 53.37 39.19 -5.01
CA ALA A 20 52.11 39.77 -4.57
C ALA A 20 51.68 38.98 -3.32
N PRO A 21 51.35 39.66 -2.20
CA PRO A 21 51.03 38.97 -0.97
C PRO A 21 49.93 37.96 -1.28
N SER A 22 50.23 36.69 -1.08
CA SER A 22 49.26 35.62 -1.32
C SER A 22 47.98 35.95 -0.54
N ALA A 23 46.80 35.57 -1.02
CA ALA A 23 45.53 35.82 -0.31
C ALA A 23 45.58 35.40 1.19
N ILE A 24 46.42 34.40 1.49
CA ILE A 24 46.75 33.90 2.84
C ILE A 24 47.44 34.96 3.72
N GLN A 25 48.29 35.80 3.14
CA GLN A 25 49.04 36.85 3.82
C GLN A 25 48.15 38.03 4.22
N ASN A 26 47.14 38.35 3.40
CA ASN A 26 46.10 39.32 3.73
C ASN A 26 45.17 38.80 4.84
N ILE A 27 44.78 37.51 4.81
CA ILE A 27 43.98 36.87 5.86
C ILE A 27 44.77 36.73 7.19
N LEU A 28 46.07 36.45 7.12
CA LEU A 28 46.97 36.43 8.29
C LEU A 28 47.13 37.82 8.93
N SER A 29 47.04 38.89 8.13
CA SER A 29 47.19 40.27 8.61
C SER A 29 45.98 40.79 9.40
N SER A 30 44.82 40.14 9.28
CA SER A 30 43.58 40.46 10.02
C SER A 30 43.30 39.52 11.20
N ALA A 31 44.13 38.49 11.42
CA ALA A 31 43.91 37.49 12.46
C ALA A 31 44.37 37.95 13.85
N PRO A 32 43.77 37.46 14.96
CA PRO A 32 44.22 37.74 16.33
C PRO A 32 45.69 37.38 16.53
N GLU A 33 46.40 38.13 17.37
CA GLU A 33 47.85 38.04 17.54
C GLU A 33 48.31 36.64 18.02
N GLY A 34 47.51 35.98 18.86
CA GLY A 34 47.74 34.59 19.28
C GLY A 34 47.59 33.55 18.16
N LEU A 35 46.69 33.77 17.19
CA LEU A 35 46.56 32.89 16.02
C LEU A 35 47.72 33.11 15.04
N ARG A 36 48.18 34.36 14.90
CA ARG A 36 49.32 34.72 14.06
C ARG A 36 50.62 34.05 14.53
N THR A 37 50.92 34.12 15.83
CA THR A 37 52.12 33.48 16.41
C THR A 37 52.05 31.96 16.32
N ALA A 38 50.88 31.35 16.56
CA ALA A 38 50.69 29.91 16.40
C ALA A 38 50.90 29.45 14.93
N LEU A 39 50.41 30.21 13.95
CA LEU A 39 50.53 29.90 12.52
C LEU A 39 51.95 30.10 11.95
N GLN A 40 52.86 30.74 12.68
CA GLN A 40 54.28 30.78 12.32
C GLN A 40 54.95 29.40 12.46
N ASN A 41 54.43 28.52 13.33
CA ASN A 41 54.93 27.16 13.44
C ASN A 41 54.51 26.33 12.21
N PRO A 42 55.45 25.77 11.43
CA PRO A 42 55.14 25.07 10.19
C PRO A 42 54.25 23.84 10.38
N ARG A 43 54.31 23.19 11.55
CA ARG A 43 53.42 22.05 11.87
C ARG A 43 51.98 22.51 12.13
N VAL A 44 51.81 23.58 12.89
CA VAL A 44 50.49 24.16 13.20
C VAL A 44 49.84 24.68 11.92
N ARG A 45 50.63 25.39 11.09
CA ARG A 45 50.16 25.87 9.78
C ARG A 45 49.68 24.75 8.86
N ARG A 46 50.40 23.63 8.81
CA ARG A 46 49.99 22.46 8.00
C ARG A 46 48.65 21.89 8.45
N TRP A 47 48.46 21.71 9.75
CA TRP A 47 47.23 21.14 10.29
C TRP A 47 46.04 22.11 10.23
N ALA A 48 46.27 23.40 10.40
CA ALA A 48 45.26 24.43 10.16
C ALA A 48 44.78 24.41 8.69
N LEU A 49 45.71 24.34 7.74
CA LEU A 49 45.36 24.23 6.31
C LEU A 49 44.62 22.92 5.98
N TYR A 50 45.01 21.81 6.59
CA TYR A 50 44.27 20.55 6.47
C TYR A 50 42.84 20.70 6.99
N ALA A 51 42.65 21.24 8.20
CA ALA A 51 41.34 21.40 8.80
C ALA A 51 40.44 22.28 7.93
N VAL A 52 40.95 23.40 7.41
CA VAL A 52 40.19 24.28 6.50
C VAL A 52 39.77 23.53 5.24
N LYS A 53 40.67 22.79 4.59
CA LYS A 53 40.34 22.00 3.39
C LYS A 53 39.32 20.91 3.69
N ALA A 54 39.49 20.18 4.80
CA ALA A 54 38.62 19.08 5.18
C ALA A 54 37.22 19.58 5.56
N ILE A 55 37.11 20.66 6.33
CA ILE A 55 35.83 21.29 6.68
C ILE A 55 35.14 21.83 5.43
N ALA A 56 35.87 22.53 4.56
CA ALA A 56 35.32 23.04 3.30
C ALA A 56 34.84 21.89 2.40
N PHE A 57 35.61 20.79 2.31
CA PHE A 57 35.22 19.60 1.56
C PHE A 57 33.95 18.96 2.15
N VAL A 58 33.93 18.65 3.44
CA VAL A 58 32.77 17.99 4.08
C VAL A 58 31.52 18.88 4.00
N GLY A 59 31.65 20.18 4.23
CA GLY A 59 30.54 21.13 4.13
C GLY A 59 30.00 21.28 2.71
N LEU A 60 30.88 21.39 1.71
CA LEU A 60 30.46 21.44 0.31
C LEU A 60 29.84 20.11 -0.14
N PHE A 61 30.43 18.99 0.28
CA PHE A 61 29.92 17.65 -0.01
C PHE A 61 28.51 17.46 0.59
N PHE A 62 28.31 17.85 1.86
CA PHE A 62 26.99 17.86 2.51
C PHE A 62 25.96 18.62 1.66
N LEU A 63 26.26 19.86 1.29
CA LEU A 63 25.35 20.67 0.46
C LEU A 63 25.05 20.00 -0.88
N LEU A 64 26.08 19.55 -1.61
CA LEU A 64 25.90 18.91 -2.92
C LEU A 64 25.08 17.61 -2.82
N THR A 65 25.23 16.84 -1.75
CA THR A 65 24.46 15.61 -1.54
C THR A 65 22.98 15.87 -1.24
N GLN A 66 22.65 16.97 -0.56
CA GLN A 66 21.25 17.37 -0.35
C GLN A 66 20.55 17.77 -1.66
N PHE A 67 21.30 18.35 -2.60
CA PHE A 67 20.76 18.72 -3.91
C PHE A 67 20.88 17.60 -4.96
N ALA A 68 21.65 16.55 -4.71
CA ALA A 68 21.94 15.49 -5.68
C ALA A 68 20.67 14.83 -6.27
N PRO A 69 19.63 14.51 -5.48
CA PRO A 69 18.33 14.03 -5.99
C PRO A 69 17.74 14.88 -7.11
N HIS A 70 17.87 16.20 -7.01
CA HIS A 70 17.24 17.16 -7.90
C HIS A 70 18.15 17.61 -9.05
N MET A 71 19.38 17.09 -9.13
CA MET A 71 20.31 17.48 -10.19
C MET A 71 19.93 16.81 -11.52
N PRO A 72 19.97 17.52 -12.65
CA PRO A 72 19.90 16.90 -13.97
C PRO A 72 21.14 16.03 -14.20
N ALA A 73 21.06 15.13 -15.17
CA ALA A 73 22.14 14.18 -15.48
C ALA A 73 23.51 14.84 -15.65
N ILE A 74 23.59 16.03 -16.28
CA ILE A 74 24.85 16.78 -16.44
C ILE A 74 25.40 17.25 -15.08
N GLY A 75 24.52 17.68 -14.18
CA GLY A 75 24.91 18.12 -12.83
C GLY A 75 25.49 16.97 -12.01
N VAL A 76 24.82 15.82 -12.01
CA VAL A 76 25.30 14.60 -11.35
C VAL A 76 26.62 14.13 -11.96
N ALA A 77 26.73 14.12 -13.29
CA ALA A 77 27.95 13.73 -14.00
C ALA A 77 29.14 14.61 -13.62
N LEU A 78 28.93 15.93 -13.55
CA LEU A 78 29.96 16.89 -13.12
C LEU A 78 30.35 16.66 -11.65
N PHE A 79 29.37 16.49 -10.77
CA PHE A 79 29.60 16.23 -9.35
C PHE A 79 30.42 14.95 -9.15
N TRP A 80 30.02 13.85 -9.81
CA TRP A 80 30.73 12.58 -9.77
C TRP A 80 32.15 12.69 -10.34
N ALA A 81 32.32 13.37 -11.47
CA ALA A 81 33.61 13.57 -12.10
C ALA A 81 34.59 14.39 -11.24
N VAL A 82 34.12 15.47 -10.62
CA VAL A 82 34.94 16.31 -9.72
C VAL A 82 35.35 15.53 -8.47
N LEU A 83 34.40 14.85 -7.83
CA LEU A 83 34.69 14.04 -6.64
C LEU A 83 35.71 12.93 -6.94
N SER A 84 35.52 12.25 -8.07
CA SER A 84 36.44 11.22 -8.57
C SER A 84 37.83 11.77 -8.88
N ALA A 85 37.91 12.95 -9.52
CA ALA A 85 39.18 13.59 -9.87
C ALA A 85 40.01 13.94 -8.64
N ILE A 86 39.38 14.56 -7.63
CA ILE A 86 40.05 14.90 -6.36
C ILE A 86 40.51 13.60 -5.68
N SER A 87 39.69 12.54 -5.71
CA SER A 87 39.96 11.28 -4.99
C SER A 87 41.06 10.47 -5.65
N ALA A 88 41.11 10.51 -6.97
CA ALA A 88 42.15 9.89 -7.76
C ALA A 88 43.54 10.45 -7.42
N LEU A 89 43.67 11.73 -7.04
CA LEU A 89 44.97 12.31 -6.68
C LEU A 89 45.60 11.62 -5.46
N GLY A 90 44.81 11.34 -4.42
CA GLY A 90 45.29 10.63 -3.23
C GLY A 90 45.75 9.19 -3.54
N LEU A 91 44.94 8.45 -4.29
CA LEU A 91 45.24 7.07 -4.69
C LEU A 91 46.41 7.00 -5.68
N ALA A 92 46.46 7.91 -6.66
CA ALA A 92 47.55 8.02 -7.62
C ALA A 92 48.87 8.32 -6.93
N TYR A 93 48.88 9.21 -5.94
CA TYR A 93 50.08 9.49 -5.16
C TYR A 93 50.64 8.21 -4.50
N ALA A 94 49.81 7.42 -3.82
CA ALA A 94 50.25 6.16 -3.22
C ALA A 94 50.76 5.14 -4.26
N SER A 95 50.16 5.10 -5.44
CA SER A 95 50.55 4.23 -6.54
C SER A 95 51.89 4.65 -7.16
N VAL A 96 52.10 5.95 -7.40
CA VAL A 96 53.35 6.52 -7.94
C VAL A 96 54.52 6.28 -6.99
N ILE A 97 54.34 6.49 -5.69
CA ILE A 97 55.39 6.24 -4.70
C ILE A 97 55.74 4.74 -4.62
N ARG A 98 54.75 3.84 -4.71
CA ARG A 98 55.00 2.39 -4.81
C ARG A 98 55.80 2.03 -6.07
N LYS A 99 55.51 2.67 -7.20
CA LYS A 99 56.27 2.47 -8.46
C LYS A 99 57.72 2.95 -8.34
N THR A 100 57.95 4.04 -7.60
CA THR A 100 59.30 4.55 -7.31
C THR A 100 60.12 3.49 -6.57
N HIS A 101 59.55 2.83 -5.57
CA HIS A 101 60.20 1.69 -4.88
C HIS A 101 60.42 0.46 -5.78
N LYS A 102 59.48 0.14 -6.67
CA LYS A 102 59.65 -0.98 -7.61
C LYS A 102 60.75 -0.72 -8.63
N ARG A 103 61.02 0.55 -8.96
CA ARG A 103 62.08 0.94 -9.89
C ARG A 103 63.45 0.49 -9.40
N SER A 104 63.74 0.70 -8.11
CA SER A 104 65.01 0.25 -7.51
C SER A 104 65.17 -1.27 -7.45
N LYS A 105 64.12 -2.04 -7.76
CA LYS A 105 64.16 -3.52 -7.81
C LYS A 105 64.37 -4.07 -9.22
N TYR A 106 64.06 -3.31 -10.26
CA TYR A 106 64.09 -3.79 -11.64
C TYR A 106 65.36 -3.32 -12.35
N ALA A 107 66.03 -4.22 -13.07
CA ALA A 107 67.17 -3.88 -13.90
C ALA A 107 66.77 -2.88 -15.00
N GLU A 108 67.58 -1.84 -15.19
CA GLU A 108 67.37 -0.82 -16.22
C GLU A 108 67.27 -1.45 -17.61
N GLY A 109 66.27 -1.04 -18.41
CA GLY A 109 66.01 -1.59 -19.75
C GLY A 109 65.22 -2.90 -19.80
N GLY A 110 65.06 -3.60 -18.68
CA GLY A 110 64.23 -4.81 -18.58
C GLY A 110 62.75 -4.56 -18.91
N MET A 111 62.02 -5.62 -19.29
CA MET A 111 60.58 -5.52 -19.61
C MET A 111 59.76 -4.96 -18.43
N MET A 112 60.05 -5.44 -17.22
CA MET A 112 59.38 -4.98 -15.98
C MET A 112 59.72 -3.53 -15.62
N TYR A 113 60.92 -3.05 -15.98
CA TYR A 113 61.33 -1.67 -15.82
C TYR A 113 60.50 -0.75 -16.75
N ARG A 114 60.40 -1.10 -18.04
CA ARG A 114 59.60 -0.36 -19.04
C ARG A 114 58.11 -0.30 -18.68
N LEU A 115 57.54 -1.40 -18.18
CA LEU A 115 56.14 -1.42 -17.71
C LEU A 115 55.92 -0.57 -16.45
N ASN A 116 56.90 -0.50 -15.55
CA ASN A 116 56.81 0.29 -14.32
C ASN A 116 56.95 1.80 -14.58
N GLU A 117 57.71 2.19 -15.60
CA GLU A 117 58.02 3.58 -15.95
C GLU A 117 56.78 4.41 -16.37
N GLY A 118 55.79 3.75 -16.98
CA GLY A 118 54.53 4.39 -17.37
C GLY A 118 53.61 4.69 -16.19
N ARG A 119 53.07 5.92 -16.09
CA ARG A 119 52.09 6.30 -15.03
C ARG A 119 50.64 6.29 -15.48
N VAL A 120 50.38 6.28 -16.79
CA VAL A 120 49.02 6.34 -17.37
C VAL A 120 48.13 5.23 -16.80
N PHE A 121 48.58 3.97 -16.82
CA PHE A 121 47.81 2.86 -16.26
C PHE A 121 47.51 3.02 -14.76
N SER A 122 48.47 3.52 -13.98
CA SER A 122 48.30 3.77 -12.54
C SER A 122 47.30 4.89 -12.25
N LEU A 123 47.31 5.94 -13.07
CA LEU A 123 46.32 7.02 -13.02
C LEU A 123 44.93 6.53 -13.38
N ILE A 124 44.81 5.69 -14.43
CA ILE A 124 43.53 5.09 -14.83
C ILE A 124 42.97 4.23 -13.69
N VAL A 125 43.76 3.30 -13.14
CA VAL A 125 43.31 2.43 -12.04
C VAL A 125 42.93 3.24 -10.79
N ALA A 126 43.72 4.26 -10.44
CA ALA A 126 43.41 5.15 -9.32
C ALA A 126 42.11 5.93 -9.54
N PHE A 127 41.86 6.39 -10.76
CA PHE A 127 40.65 7.10 -11.13
C PHE A 127 39.42 6.19 -11.13
N VAL A 128 39.51 4.98 -11.68
CA VAL A 128 38.41 4.00 -11.65
C VAL A 128 38.04 3.65 -10.22
N LEU A 129 39.03 3.36 -9.36
CA LEU A 129 38.78 3.06 -7.95
C LEU A 129 38.16 4.26 -7.22
N ALA A 130 38.65 5.47 -7.49
CA ALA A 130 38.07 6.71 -6.98
C ALA A 130 36.62 6.93 -7.44
N ALA A 131 36.31 6.62 -8.70
CA ALA A 131 34.98 6.76 -9.26
C ALA A 131 33.97 5.79 -8.62
N VAL A 132 34.38 4.55 -8.34
CA VAL A 132 33.53 3.58 -7.62
C VAL A 132 33.23 4.07 -6.20
N CYS A 133 34.25 4.52 -5.44
CA CYS A 133 34.03 5.10 -4.11
C CYS A 133 33.18 6.37 -4.14
N ALA A 134 33.37 7.23 -5.16
CA ALA A 134 32.60 8.44 -5.33
C ALA A 134 31.13 8.14 -5.69
N ALA A 135 30.87 7.11 -6.48
CA ALA A 135 29.51 6.66 -6.79
C ALA A 135 28.80 6.17 -5.52
N GLY A 136 29.44 5.29 -4.74
CA GLY A 136 28.90 4.84 -3.45
C GLY A 136 28.61 6.01 -2.51
N LEU A 137 29.49 7.02 -2.47
CA LEU A 137 29.27 8.24 -1.69
C LEU A 137 28.02 9.02 -2.13
N ILE A 138 27.81 9.17 -3.44
CA ILE A 138 26.67 9.91 -3.98
C ILE A 138 25.36 9.16 -3.70
N MET A 139 25.38 7.83 -3.76
CA MET A 139 24.20 6.99 -3.49
C MET A 139 23.81 6.98 -2.01
N GLU A 140 24.79 6.86 -1.11
CA GLU A 140 24.57 6.70 0.32
C GLU A 140 24.34 8.02 1.06
N ALA A 141 25.05 9.10 0.68
CA ALA A 141 25.07 10.33 1.47
C ALA A 141 23.71 11.04 1.63
N PRO A 142 22.80 11.06 0.63
CA PRO A 142 21.46 11.63 0.81
C PRO A 142 20.63 10.91 1.88
N LYS A 143 20.90 9.62 2.12
CA LYS A 143 20.21 8.79 3.13
C LYS A 143 20.74 8.99 4.55
N TRP A 144 21.89 9.65 4.70
CA TRP A 144 22.55 9.77 5.98
C TRP A 144 21.83 10.76 6.90
N GLY A 145 21.34 10.25 8.04
CA GLY A 145 20.83 11.07 9.12
C GLY A 145 21.93 11.86 9.85
N MET A 146 21.50 12.74 10.77
CA MET A 146 22.39 13.64 11.51
C MET A 146 23.50 12.92 12.29
N ALA A 147 23.25 11.70 12.78
CA ALA A 147 24.24 10.89 13.49
C ALA A 147 25.44 10.51 12.60
N ILE A 148 25.19 10.12 11.35
CA ILE A 148 26.25 9.73 10.40
C ILE A 148 27.04 10.97 9.97
N TRP A 149 26.37 12.11 9.74
CA TRP A 149 27.05 13.37 9.45
C TRP A 149 27.92 13.86 10.61
N ALA A 150 27.47 13.69 11.86
CA ALA A 150 28.29 13.98 13.05
C ALA A 150 29.54 13.08 13.11
N LEU A 151 29.39 11.79 12.76
CA LEU A 151 30.50 10.84 12.67
C LEU A 151 31.51 11.23 11.58
N ILE A 152 31.05 11.72 10.42
CA ILE A 152 31.93 12.22 9.35
C ILE A 152 32.64 13.52 9.76
N ALA A 153 31.94 14.43 10.45
CA ALA A 153 32.56 15.64 10.99
C ALA A 153 33.65 15.29 12.03
N ALA A 154 33.38 14.33 12.91
CA ALA A 154 34.34 13.81 13.88
C ALA A 154 35.54 13.09 13.22
N ALA A 155 35.36 12.55 12.01
CA ALA A 155 36.45 11.94 11.24
C ALA A 155 37.58 12.93 10.91
N ILE A 156 37.28 14.23 10.79
CA ILE A 156 38.27 15.27 10.45
C ILE A 156 39.40 15.33 11.50
N PRO A 157 39.13 15.57 12.81
CA PRO A 157 40.17 15.55 13.83
C PRO A 157 40.73 14.14 14.07
N VAL A 158 39.91 13.09 14.00
CA VAL A 158 40.38 11.70 14.17
C VAL A 158 41.44 11.35 13.12
N TYR A 159 41.22 11.71 11.86
CA TYR A 159 42.20 11.48 10.80
C TYR A 159 43.52 12.19 11.07
N ALA A 160 43.49 13.43 11.56
CA ALA A 160 44.71 14.15 11.93
C ALA A 160 45.49 13.45 13.05
N ILE A 161 44.79 12.99 14.09
CA ILE A 161 45.40 12.25 15.21
C ILE A 161 46.03 10.95 14.72
N VAL A 162 45.26 10.13 13.99
CA VAL A 162 45.74 8.86 13.42
C VAL A 162 46.96 9.10 12.54
N PHE A 163 46.92 10.11 11.67
CA PHE A 163 48.03 10.45 10.79
C PHE A 163 49.31 10.82 11.54
N VAL A 164 49.21 11.57 12.64
CA VAL A 164 50.38 11.89 13.47
C VAL A 164 50.94 10.64 14.14
N LEU A 165 50.08 9.76 14.68
CA LEU A 165 50.48 8.53 15.35
C LEU A 165 51.15 7.54 14.38
N VAL A 166 50.49 7.27 13.25
CA VAL A 166 51.02 6.45 12.17
C VAL A 166 52.32 7.06 11.64
N GLY A 167 52.36 8.38 11.41
CA GLY A 167 53.56 9.07 10.94
C GLY A 167 54.75 8.91 11.88
N LYS A 168 54.55 8.96 13.20
CA LYS A 168 55.60 8.68 14.21
C LYS A 168 56.12 7.25 14.09
N ARG A 169 55.25 6.28 13.85
CA ARG A 169 55.63 4.87 13.69
C ARG A 169 56.37 4.62 12.37
N MET A 170 55.86 5.17 11.27
CA MET A 170 56.42 5.01 9.93
C MET A 170 57.80 5.67 9.78
N ARG A 171 58.06 6.76 10.50
CA ARG A 171 59.39 7.40 10.54
C ARG A 171 60.50 6.48 11.06
N LYS A 172 60.16 5.51 11.91
CA LYS A 172 61.12 4.53 12.43
C LYS A 172 61.40 3.38 11.45
N GLU A 173 60.50 3.15 10.48
CA GLU A 173 60.53 1.95 9.62
C GLU A 173 60.80 2.26 8.15
N TYR A 174 60.44 3.45 7.66
CA TYR A 174 60.50 3.80 6.23
C TYR A 174 61.48 4.94 5.96
N ASN A 175 62.18 4.85 4.83
CA ASN A 175 63.04 5.93 4.32
C ASN A 175 62.22 7.17 3.95
N ALA A 176 62.83 8.35 4.07
CA ALA A 176 62.21 9.67 3.89
C ALA A 176 61.24 9.82 2.68
N PRO A 177 61.54 9.33 1.45
CA PRO A 177 60.64 9.49 0.32
C PRO A 177 59.35 8.66 0.43
N TYR A 178 59.31 7.61 1.25
CA TYR A 178 58.17 6.71 1.39
C TYR A 178 57.29 7.03 2.62
N GLN A 179 57.81 7.79 3.58
CA GLN A 179 57.14 8.06 4.86
C GLN A 179 55.76 8.71 4.69
N ALA A 180 55.64 9.72 3.83
CA ALA A 180 54.40 10.44 3.63
C ALA A 180 53.33 9.57 2.95
N SER A 181 53.70 8.76 1.96
CA SER A 181 52.78 7.85 1.27
C SER A 181 52.29 6.72 2.17
N SER A 182 53.20 6.09 2.93
CA SER A 182 52.82 5.05 3.90
C SER A 182 51.91 5.62 4.99
N ALA A 183 52.19 6.82 5.50
CA ALA A 183 51.35 7.46 6.50
C ALA A 183 49.93 7.74 5.98
N ILE A 184 49.77 8.29 4.77
CA ILE A 184 48.45 8.55 4.17
C ILE A 184 47.69 7.23 3.96
N LYS A 185 48.36 6.22 3.40
CA LYS A 185 47.74 4.92 3.13
C LYS A 185 47.23 4.30 4.43
N TRP A 186 48.10 4.11 5.42
CA TRP A 186 47.71 3.47 6.68
C TRP A 186 46.68 4.28 7.46
N SER A 187 46.78 5.61 7.45
CA SER A 187 45.76 6.46 8.10
C SER A 187 44.41 6.35 7.41
N GLY A 188 44.39 6.30 6.07
CA GLY A 188 43.16 6.06 5.31
C GLY A 188 42.53 4.71 5.63
N TRP A 189 43.33 3.64 5.71
CA TRP A 189 42.84 2.31 6.10
C TRP A 189 42.29 2.27 7.53
N ILE A 190 43.04 2.83 8.50
CA ILE A 190 42.63 2.84 9.90
C ILE A 190 41.35 3.66 10.07
N VAL A 191 41.28 4.86 9.49
CA VAL A 191 40.09 5.71 9.61
C VAL A 191 38.90 5.11 8.88
N GLY A 192 39.08 4.53 7.69
CA GLY A 192 38.01 3.82 6.98
C GLY A 192 37.42 2.69 7.82
N LEU A 193 38.28 1.85 8.44
CA LEU A 193 37.84 0.78 9.34
C LEU A 193 37.15 1.31 10.60
N LEU A 194 37.65 2.40 11.19
CA LEU A 194 37.03 3.05 12.35
C LEU A 194 35.63 3.60 12.01
N LEU A 195 35.46 4.18 10.82
CA LEU A 195 34.15 4.66 10.36
C LEU A 195 33.17 3.50 10.13
N CYS A 196 33.61 2.40 9.50
CA CYS A 196 32.77 1.21 9.36
C CYS A 196 32.35 0.63 10.72
N ALA A 197 33.28 0.53 11.68
CA ALA A 197 32.99 0.01 13.02
C ALA A 197 32.04 0.93 13.80
N ALA A 198 32.24 2.25 13.70
CA ALA A 198 31.36 3.22 14.35
C ALA A 198 29.97 3.25 13.71
N TYR A 199 29.85 3.10 12.39
CA TYR A 199 28.57 2.94 11.70
C TYR A 199 27.84 1.66 12.16
N ALA A 200 28.55 0.53 12.23
CA ALA A 200 27.96 -0.71 12.74
C ALA A 200 27.44 -0.54 14.17
N ALA A 201 28.19 0.14 15.05
CA ALA A 201 27.75 0.43 16.41
C ALA A 201 26.47 1.30 16.46
N VAL A 202 26.35 2.28 15.56
CA VAL A 202 25.11 3.08 15.43
C VAL A 202 23.94 2.21 15.01
N VAL A 203 24.13 1.33 14.02
CA VAL A 203 23.09 0.40 13.55
C VAL A 203 22.66 -0.56 14.66
N PHE A 204 23.60 -1.14 15.40
CA PHE A 204 23.30 -2.05 16.53
C PHE A 204 22.65 -1.36 17.74
N SER A 205 22.73 -0.03 17.83
CA SER A 205 22.09 0.72 18.91
C SER A 205 20.62 1.02 18.63
N GLN A 206 20.16 0.79 17.39
CA GLN A 206 18.76 0.96 17.02
C GLN A 206 17.95 -0.31 17.32
N PRO A 207 16.67 -0.18 17.71
CA PRO A 207 15.79 -1.34 17.87
C PRO A 207 15.74 -2.15 16.57
N ALA A 208 15.75 -3.48 16.68
CA ALA A 208 15.55 -4.35 15.53
C ALA A 208 14.12 -4.14 15.00
N ALA A 209 14.00 -3.59 13.79
CA ALA A 209 12.73 -3.55 13.08
C ALA A 209 12.37 -4.96 12.61
N HIS A 210 11.10 -5.34 12.76
CA HIS A 210 10.55 -6.57 12.21
C HIS A 210 9.79 -6.21 10.93
N TYR A 211 10.00 -6.98 9.87
CA TYR A 211 9.29 -6.83 8.60
C TYR A 211 8.66 -8.17 8.27
N ALA A 212 7.36 -8.19 7.96
CA ALA A 212 6.63 -9.39 7.55
C ALA A 212 6.99 -9.83 6.13
N SER A 213 7.45 -8.91 5.27
CA SER A 213 7.84 -9.21 3.89
C SER A 213 9.03 -8.39 3.39
N ILE A 214 9.65 -8.85 2.30
CA ILE A 214 10.70 -8.10 1.57
C ILE A 214 10.15 -6.75 1.08
N THR A 215 8.90 -6.76 0.65
CA THR A 215 8.19 -5.59 0.16
C THR A 215 8.03 -4.54 1.25
N GLU A 216 7.59 -4.93 2.43
CA GLU A 216 7.48 -4.03 3.58
C GLU A 216 8.84 -3.43 3.96
N ALA A 217 9.90 -4.26 3.97
CA ALA A 217 11.27 -3.78 4.21
C ALA A 217 11.78 -2.83 3.13
N PHE A 218 11.39 -3.03 1.86
CA PHE A 218 11.70 -2.13 0.76
C PHE A 218 10.97 -0.79 0.91
N VAL A 219 9.66 -0.80 1.19
CA VAL A 219 8.88 0.43 1.37
C VAL A 219 9.36 1.23 2.60
N ALA A 220 9.82 0.54 3.64
CA ALA A 220 10.45 1.19 4.79
C ALA A 220 11.80 1.87 4.45
N THR A 221 12.39 1.58 3.30
CA THR A 221 13.67 2.13 2.86
C THR A 221 13.47 3.46 2.12
N GLN A 222 14.32 4.46 2.41
CA GLN A 222 14.27 5.75 1.73
C GLN A 222 14.64 5.62 0.24
N LEU A 223 13.86 6.26 -0.63
CA LEU A 223 14.08 6.37 -2.07
C LEU A 223 14.45 7.82 -2.47
N PRO A 224 15.63 8.33 -2.07
CA PRO A 224 15.97 9.74 -2.24
C PRO A 224 16.11 10.18 -3.70
N PHE A 225 16.27 9.25 -4.65
CA PHE A 225 16.40 9.55 -6.07
C PHE A 225 15.13 9.27 -6.87
N ASP A 226 14.04 8.91 -6.21
CA ASP A 226 12.76 8.74 -6.90
C ASP A 226 12.30 10.06 -7.52
N GLY A 227 11.83 10.00 -8.77
CA GLY A 227 11.52 11.19 -9.55
C GLY A 227 12.72 12.10 -9.89
N SER A 228 13.96 11.63 -9.74
CA SER A 228 15.15 12.42 -10.11
C SER A 228 15.13 12.77 -11.61
N PRO A 229 15.48 14.01 -12.02
CA PRO A 229 15.61 14.37 -13.43
C PRO A 229 16.66 13.53 -14.19
N SER A 230 17.57 12.86 -13.47
CA SER A 230 18.48 11.87 -14.03
C SER A 230 17.88 10.47 -13.89
N ILE A 231 17.31 9.92 -14.96
CA ILE A 231 16.71 8.57 -15.00
C ILE A 231 17.71 7.52 -14.51
N LEU A 232 18.99 7.62 -14.87
CA LEU A 232 20.02 6.69 -14.40
C LEU A 232 20.24 6.73 -12.87
N MET A 233 20.07 7.89 -12.23
CA MET A 233 20.13 8.00 -10.77
C MET A 233 18.86 7.48 -10.11
N SER A 234 17.70 7.70 -10.73
CA SER A 234 16.43 7.09 -10.28
C SER A 234 16.55 5.56 -10.27
N GLU A 235 16.99 4.97 -11.38
CA GLU A 235 17.20 3.53 -11.51
C GLU A 235 18.24 2.99 -10.51
N ALA A 236 19.39 3.66 -10.38
CA ALA A 236 20.41 3.28 -9.42
C ALA A 236 19.88 3.40 -7.98
N GLY A 237 19.04 4.40 -7.70
CA GLY A 237 18.41 4.63 -6.41
C GLY A 237 17.47 3.51 -6.02
N ILE A 238 16.57 3.13 -6.93
CA ILE A 238 15.66 1.99 -6.76
C ILE A 238 16.45 0.71 -6.52
N ALA A 239 17.50 0.44 -7.31
CA ALA A 239 18.36 -0.72 -7.14
C ALA A 239 19.06 -0.76 -5.77
N ASN A 240 19.60 0.38 -5.31
CA ASN A 240 20.27 0.47 -4.01
C ASN A 240 19.29 0.28 -2.87
N SER A 241 18.09 0.89 -2.95
CA SER A 241 17.06 0.76 -1.92
C SER A 241 16.46 -0.65 -1.88
N PHE A 242 16.32 -1.33 -3.03
CA PHE A 242 15.92 -2.74 -3.06
C PHE A 242 16.98 -3.65 -2.40
N ALA A 243 18.27 -3.43 -2.69
CA ALA A 243 19.35 -4.16 -2.03
C ALA A 243 19.39 -3.90 -0.52
N GLU A 244 19.13 -2.66 -0.08
CA GLU A 244 18.99 -2.31 1.34
C GLU A 244 17.79 -3.00 1.99
N GLY A 245 16.62 -3.00 1.33
CA GLY A 245 15.40 -3.66 1.79
C GLY A 245 15.61 -5.18 1.97
N LEU A 246 16.29 -5.84 1.03
CA LEU A 246 16.67 -7.25 1.15
C LEU A 246 17.60 -7.51 2.35
N VAL A 247 18.57 -6.63 2.59
CA VAL A 247 19.48 -6.75 3.75
C VAL A 247 18.74 -6.48 5.06
N ALA A 248 17.79 -5.54 5.07
CA ALA A 248 16.95 -5.20 6.22
C ALA A 248 16.01 -6.36 6.58
N PHE A 249 15.28 -6.91 5.61
CA PHE A 249 14.45 -8.11 5.77
C PHE A 249 15.27 -9.31 6.21
N GLY A 250 16.42 -9.55 5.56
CA GLY A 250 17.32 -10.63 5.95
C GLY A 250 17.82 -10.49 7.40
N SER A 251 18.02 -9.25 7.86
CA SER A 251 18.42 -8.96 9.24
C SER A 251 17.27 -9.09 10.25
N SER A 252 16.00 -8.87 9.85
CA SER A 252 14.84 -9.07 10.72
C SER A 252 14.49 -10.56 10.90
N GLU A 253 14.60 -11.34 9.82
CA GLU A 253 14.32 -12.79 9.83
C GLU A 253 15.50 -13.64 10.33
N ALA A 254 16.71 -13.07 10.36
CA ALA A 254 17.89 -13.81 10.80
C ALA A 254 17.78 -14.21 12.28
N THR A 255 17.45 -15.48 12.51
CA THR A 255 17.72 -16.15 13.78
C THR A 255 19.23 -16.10 14.07
N GLY A 256 19.60 -16.07 15.35
CA GLY A 256 20.87 -15.56 15.88
C GLY A 256 22.17 -15.97 15.17
N ASP A 257 22.21 -17.11 14.48
CA ASP A 257 23.40 -17.60 13.76
C ASP A 257 23.71 -16.83 12.45
N TYR A 258 22.70 -16.27 11.77
CA TYR A 258 22.88 -15.59 10.47
C TYR A 258 22.92 -14.06 10.57
N MET A 259 22.57 -13.49 11.73
CA MET A 259 22.57 -12.03 11.95
C MET A 259 23.93 -11.36 11.68
N PRO A 260 25.08 -11.94 12.08
CA PRO A 260 26.39 -11.36 11.76
C PRO A 260 26.69 -11.29 10.26
N LEU A 261 26.14 -12.21 9.46
CA LEU A 261 26.35 -12.25 8.01
C LEU A 261 25.68 -11.07 7.33
N TYR A 262 24.42 -10.78 7.66
CA TYR A 262 23.70 -9.64 7.08
C TYR A 262 24.29 -8.29 7.50
N VAL A 263 24.75 -8.19 8.75
CA VAL A 263 25.52 -7.02 9.21
C VAL A 263 26.81 -6.86 8.42
N LEU A 264 27.54 -7.95 8.16
CA LEU A 264 28.75 -7.91 7.34
C LEU A 264 28.45 -7.43 5.91
N ILE A 265 27.38 -7.93 5.29
CA ILE A 265 26.94 -7.50 3.97
C ILE A 265 26.63 -5.99 3.97
N ARG A 266 25.88 -5.50 4.97
CA ARG A 266 25.57 -4.07 5.12
C ARG A 266 26.84 -3.23 5.27
N ILE A 267 27.80 -3.68 6.08
CA ILE A 267 29.09 -2.99 6.23
C ILE A 267 29.84 -2.96 4.91
N VAL A 268 29.86 -4.05 4.14
CA VAL A 268 30.53 -4.12 2.84
C VAL A 268 29.93 -3.14 1.84
N LEU A 269 28.60 -3.00 1.80
CA LEU A 269 27.90 -2.04 0.94
C LEU A 269 28.35 -0.60 1.24
N VAL A 270 28.34 -0.19 2.51
CA VAL A 270 28.67 1.19 2.93
C VAL A 270 30.19 1.44 3.02
N ALA A 271 31.02 0.38 3.07
CA ALA A 271 32.47 0.51 3.20
C ALA A 271 33.08 1.36 2.09
N SER A 272 32.62 1.19 0.85
CA SER A 272 33.13 1.96 -0.30
C SER A 272 33.03 3.48 -0.06
N SER A 273 31.95 3.94 0.57
CA SER A 273 31.69 5.33 0.92
C SER A 273 32.63 5.82 2.02
N PHE A 274 32.78 5.07 3.12
CA PHE A 274 33.67 5.47 4.22
C PHE A 274 35.15 5.46 3.84
N PHE A 275 35.60 4.49 3.05
CA PHE A 275 36.94 4.51 2.47
C PHE A 275 37.12 5.67 1.49
N GLY A 276 36.07 6.06 0.77
CA GLY A 276 36.02 7.28 -0.03
C GLY A 276 36.27 8.55 0.80
N ILE A 277 35.55 8.74 1.91
CA ILE A 277 35.77 9.86 2.86
C ILE A 277 37.20 9.83 3.40
N ALA A 278 37.67 8.68 3.87
CA ALA A 278 39.03 8.55 4.41
C ALA A 278 40.11 8.92 3.38
N ASN A 279 39.93 8.56 2.10
CA ASN A 279 40.82 8.95 1.02
C ASN A 279 40.75 10.46 0.71
N MET A 280 39.56 11.07 0.79
CA MET A 280 39.38 12.51 0.64
C MET A 280 40.08 13.32 1.73
N LEU A 281 39.95 12.90 2.98
CA LEU A 281 40.68 13.49 4.10
C LEU A 281 42.19 13.33 3.91
N GLY A 282 42.65 12.15 3.45
CA GLY A 282 44.06 11.96 3.10
C GLY A 282 44.55 12.87 1.97
N THR A 283 43.72 13.14 0.98
CA THR A 283 44.02 14.08 -0.09
C THR A 283 44.09 15.53 0.44
N CYS A 284 43.22 15.90 1.38
CA CYS A 284 43.28 17.20 2.06
C CYS A 284 44.58 17.38 2.86
N ALA A 285 45.12 16.29 3.42
CA ALA A 285 46.36 16.28 4.19
C ALA A 285 47.64 16.36 3.33
N LEU A 286 47.52 16.21 2.01
CA LEU A 286 48.62 16.36 1.07
C LEU A 286 49.03 17.83 0.88
N GLU A 287 50.34 18.05 0.83
CA GLU A 287 50.92 19.33 0.44
C GLU A 287 50.95 19.45 -1.09
N LEU A 288 50.83 20.66 -1.62
CA LEU A 288 50.80 20.90 -3.07
C LEU A 288 52.06 20.38 -3.79
N GLN A 289 53.18 20.33 -3.07
CA GLN A 289 54.45 19.79 -3.57
C GLN A 289 54.37 18.28 -3.82
N GLU A 290 53.67 17.54 -2.96
CA GLU A 290 53.47 16.09 -3.11
C GLU A 290 52.52 15.78 -4.27
N ILE A 291 51.49 16.62 -4.47
CA ILE A 291 50.59 16.49 -5.63
C ILE A 291 51.36 16.69 -6.94
N ARG A 292 52.30 17.64 -7.00
CA ARG A 292 53.14 17.84 -8.19
C ARG A 292 53.99 16.61 -8.53
N ARG A 293 54.40 15.80 -7.54
CA ARG A 293 55.16 14.56 -7.80
C ARG A 293 54.40 13.53 -8.62
N ILE A 294 53.06 13.56 -8.61
CA ILE A 294 52.22 12.69 -9.44
C ILE A 294 52.49 12.91 -10.93
N PHE A 295 52.78 14.16 -11.32
CA PHE A 295 52.96 14.60 -12.71
C PHE A 295 54.43 14.78 -13.13
N ALA A 296 55.38 14.73 -12.19
CA ALA A 296 56.81 14.80 -12.45
C ALA A 296 57.38 13.47 -13.03
N PRO A 297 58.58 13.43 -13.63
CA PRO A 297 59.27 12.18 -13.96
C PRO A 297 59.65 11.35 -12.71
N LEU A 298 59.87 10.04 -12.88
CA LEU A 298 60.30 9.15 -11.79
C LEU A 298 61.70 9.52 -11.26
N ASP A 299 62.59 10.02 -12.12
CA ASP A 299 63.94 10.47 -11.74
C ASP A 299 63.90 11.65 -10.74
N ALA A 300 62.99 12.58 -10.99
CA ALA A 300 62.76 13.72 -10.11
C ALA A 300 62.11 13.36 -8.76
N SER A 301 61.72 12.10 -8.58
CA SER A 301 61.12 11.61 -7.33
C SER A 301 62.19 11.10 -6.36
N GLU A 302 63.39 10.76 -6.86
CA GLU A 302 64.56 10.32 -6.08
C GLU A 302 65.45 11.50 -5.67
N SER A 303 65.72 12.43 -6.59
CA SER A 303 66.34 13.71 -6.26
C SER A 303 65.29 14.62 -5.60
N GLN A 304 65.57 15.22 -4.45
CA GLN A 304 64.67 16.17 -3.75
C GLN A 304 64.49 17.52 -4.50
N ASP A 305 64.60 17.49 -5.83
CA ASP A 305 64.76 18.63 -6.69
C ASP A 305 63.42 19.33 -6.92
N ARG A 306 63.38 20.60 -6.50
CA ARG A 306 62.15 21.38 -6.32
C ARG A 306 61.60 21.94 -7.65
N HIS A 307 62.31 21.71 -8.76
CA HIS A 307 62.09 22.31 -10.09
C HIS A 307 61.93 21.30 -11.23
N SER A 308 61.49 20.07 -10.96
CA SER A 308 61.25 19.11 -12.04
C SER A 308 60.10 19.53 -12.96
N ALA A 309 60.34 19.47 -14.28
CA ALA A 309 59.34 19.83 -15.28
C ALA A 309 58.17 18.82 -15.26
N LEU A 310 56.94 19.34 -15.23
CA LEU A 310 55.72 18.53 -15.28
C LEU A 310 55.59 17.85 -16.65
N ILE A 311 55.31 16.55 -16.66
CA ILE A 311 55.09 15.83 -17.91
C ILE A 311 53.65 16.05 -18.35
N LYS A 312 53.47 16.82 -19.43
CA LYS A 312 52.17 17.19 -20.00
C LYS A 312 51.23 15.99 -20.18
N ARG A 313 51.76 14.83 -20.63
CA ARG A 313 50.95 13.62 -20.86
C ARG A 313 50.15 13.17 -19.64
N TYR A 314 50.73 13.24 -18.44
CA TYR A 314 50.08 12.79 -17.21
C TYR A 314 49.02 13.79 -16.72
N ALA A 315 49.29 15.08 -16.88
CA ALA A 315 48.30 16.12 -16.60
C ALA A 315 47.10 16.02 -17.56
N VAL A 316 47.37 15.77 -18.85
CA VAL A 316 46.31 15.53 -19.85
C VAL A 316 45.51 14.28 -19.48
N THR A 317 46.13 13.15 -19.13
CA THR A 317 45.40 11.95 -18.69
C THR A 317 44.48 12.23 -17.50
N ALA A 318 44.97 12.93 -16.47
CA ALA A 318 44.18 13.27 -15.29
C ALA A 318 43.03 14.25 -15.59
N GLY A 319 43.17 15.11 -16.61
CA GLY A 319 42.10 16.00 -17.07
C GLY A 319 41.08 15.33 -18.01
N VAL A 320 41.51 14.37 -18.82
CA VAL A 320 40.64 13.66 -19.78
C VAL A 320 39.75 12.64 -19.09
N LEU A 321 40.23 11.92 -18.08
CA LEU A 321 39.46 10.88 -17.39
C LEU A 321 38.12 11.37 -16.79
N PRO A 322 38.07 12.53 -16.08
CA PRO A 322 36.80 13.11 -15.62
C PRO A 322 35.84 13.48 -16.76
N LEU A 323 36.37 14.00 -17.89
CA LEU A 323 35.55 14.33 -19.06
C LEU A 323 34.95 13.07 -19.70
N VAL A 324 35.74 12.01 -19.81
CA VAL A 324 35.27 10.70 -20.30
C VAL A 324 34.18 10.15 -19.39
N LEU A 325 34.35 10.24 -18.06
CA LEU A 325 33.32 9.82 -17.11
C LEU A 325 32.03 10.62 -17.26
N MET A 326 32.13 11.94 -17.43
CA MET A 326 30.97 12.80 -17.68
C MET A 326 30.21 12.40 -18.94
N VAL A 327 30.92 12.26 -20.06
CA VAL A 327 30.31 11.88 -21.35
C VAL A 327 29.70 10.48 -21.27
N ALA A 328 30.40 9.53 -20.63
CA ALA A 328 29.90 8.17 -20.45
C ALA A 328 28.61 8.14 -19.59
N PHE A 329 28.57 8.91 -18.50
CA PHE A 329 27.39 9.00 -17.65
C PHE A 329 26.20 9.61 -18.38
N VAL A 330 26.39 10.75 -19.05
CA VAL A 330 25.32 11.41 -19.82
C VAL A 330 24.82 10.51 -20.95
N GLY A 331 25.73 9.84 -21.67
CA GLY A 331 25.37 8.88 -22.70
C GLY A 331 24.60 7.67 -22.16
N ALA A 332 25.01 7.14 -21.00
CA ALA A 332 24.30 6.07 -20.32
C ALA A 332 22.90 6.52 -19.87
N ASN A 333 22.77 7.71 -19.29
CA ASN A 333 21.48 8.27 -18.88
C ASN A 333 20.54 8.47 -20.07
N PHE A 334 21.04 8.96 -21.20
CA PHE A 334 20.24 9.08 -22.42
C PHE A 334 19.74 7.72 -22.90
N LYS A 335 20.62 6.71 -22.95
CA LYS A 335 20.26 5.36 -23.39
C LYS A 335 19.22 4.69 -22.48
N VAL A 336 19.37 4.85 -21.15
CA VAL A 336 18.38 4.34 -20.19
C VAL A 336 17.06 5.10 -20.33
N GLY A 337 17.11 6.41 -20.58
CA GLY A 337 15.92 7.21 -20.84
C GLY A 337 15.15 6.80 -22.09
N GLU A 338 15.85 6.40 -23.16
CA GLU A 338 15.21 5.87 -24.37
C GLU A 338 14.43 4.59 -24.06
N VAL A 339 15.04 3.64 -23.34
CA VAL A 339 14.38 2.40 -22.92
C VAL A 339 13.19 2.68 -22.00
N ALA A 340 13.37 3.56 -21.01
CA ALA A 340 12.31 3.96 -20.09
C ALA A 340 11.12 4.63 -20.80
N SER A 341 11.36 5.40 -21.87
CA SER A 341 10.29 6.04 -22.63
C SER A 341 9.43 5.10 -23.48
N THR A 342 9.92 3.87 -23.72
CA THR A 342 9.19 2.85 -24.50
C THR A 342 8.32 1.93 -23.65
N GLY A 343 8.59 1.87 -22.34
CA GLY A 343 7.81 1.08 -21.38
C GLY A 343 6.92 1.97 -20.52
N GLU A 344 5.91 1.37 -19.92
CA GLU A 344 5.10 2.02 -18.88
C GLU A 344 5.94 2.24 -17.60
N TYR A 345 6.84 1.30 -17.33
CA TYR A 345 7.76 1.33 -16.19
C TYR A 345 9.22 1.27 -16.65
N THR A 346 10.11 1.85 -15.85
CA THR A 346 11.55 1.72 -16.09
C THR A 346 12.04 0.29 -15.82
N PRO A 347 13.20 -0.12 -16.37
CA PRO A 347 13.72 -1.49 -16.17
C PRO A 347 13.86 -1.92 -14.70
N MET A 348 14.27 -1.00 -13.82
CA MET A 348 14.41 -1.32 -12.39
C MET A 348 13.05 -1.34 -11.69
N GLN A 349 12.11 -0.47 -12.07
CA GLN A 349 10.73 -0.51 -11.55
C GLN A 349 10.05 -1.84 -11.89
N SER A 350 10.12 -2.28 -13.15
CA SER A 350 9.55 -3.57 -13.56
C SER A 350 10.20 -4.73 -12.81
N PHE A 351 11.54 -4.71 -12.64
CA PHE A 351 12.23 -5.76 -11.89
C PHE A 351 11.80 -5.83 -10.43
N VAL A 352 11.65 -4.69 -9.75
CA VAL A 352 11.21 -4.68 -8.35
C VAL A 352 9.75 -5.12 -8.27
N ARG A 353 8.89 -4.67 -9.17
CA ARG A 353 7.47 -5.06 -9.21
C ARG A 353 7.31 -6.58 -9.38
N ASP A 354 8.00 -7.17 -10.37
CA ASP A 354 8.03 -8.62 -10.61
C ASP A 354 8.51 -9.44 -9.39
N ARG A 355 9.29 -8.82 -8.50
CA ARG A 355 9.88 -9.48 -7.32
C ARG A 355 9.14 -9.17 -6.03
N ALA A 356 8.45 -8.03 -5.95
CA ALA A 356 7.67 -7.60 -4.81
C ALA A 356 6.32 -8.29 -4.77
N GLY A 357 5.72 -8.60 -5.93
CA GLY A 357 4.48 -9.37 -6.02
C GLY A 357 3.30 -8.76 -5.25
N LEU A 358 3.26 -7.43 -5.13
CA LEU A 358 2.14 -6.70 -4.52
C LEU A 358 0.98 -6.61 -5.52
N THR A 359 0.13 -7.62 -5.52
CA THR A 359 -1.18 -7.58 -6.16
C THR A 359 -2.17 -6.94 -5.21
N VAL A 360 -2.73 -5.81 -5.59
CA VAL A 360 -3.71 -5.07 -4.78
C VAL A 360 -5.04 -4.95 -5.51
N ALA A 361 -6.13 -4.99 -4.74
CA ALA A 361 -7.45 -4.58 -5.21
C ALA A 361 -7.67 -3.11 -4.85
N GLU A 362 -8.20 -2.33 -5.79
CA GLU A 362 -8.62 -0.94 -5.52
C GLU A 362 -10.15 -0.91 -5.31
N ILE A 363 -10.59 -0.42 -4.15
CA ILE A 363 -12.01 -0.19 -3.83
C ILE A 363 -12.12 1.27 -3.37
N ASP A 364 -12.90 2.09 -4.10
CA ASP A 364 -13.14 3.51 -3.80
C ASP A 364 -11.85 4.34 -3.54
N GLY A 365 -10.78 4.05 -4.27
CA GLY A 365 -9.48 4.74 -4.14
C GLY A 365 -8.63 4.31 -2.94
N LYS A 366 -9.02 3.24 -2.24
CA LYS A 366 -8.22 2.56 -1.21
C LYS A 366 -7.67 1.23 -1.73
N PHE A 367 -6.50 0.83 -1.23
CA PHE A 367 -5.82 -0.41 -1.63
C PHE A 367 -5.98 -1.50 -0.59
N TYR A 368 -6.29 -2.71 -1.07
CA TYR A 368 -6.50 -3.91 -0.26
C TYR A 368 -5.62 -5.04 -0.78
N ASP A 369 -5.24 -5.98 0.08
CA ASP A 369 -4.55 -7.20 -0.35
C ASP A 369 -5.51 -8.04 -1.20
N TYR A 370 -5.17 -8.21 -2.49
CA TYR A 370 -6.04 -8.90 -3.44
C TYR A 370 -6.41 -10.32 -2.98
N LYS A 371 -5.47 -11.04 -2.36
CA LYS A 371 -5.71 -12.41 -1.92
C LYS A 371 -6.69 -12.47 -0.74
N LEU A 372 -6.62 -11.51 0.18
CA LEU A 372 -7.57 -11.41 1.28
C LEU A 372 -8.97 -11.04 0.78
N ILE A 373 -9.06 -10.22 -0.27
CA ILE A 373 -10.34 -9.91 -0.93
C ILE A 373 -10.92 -11.13 -1.64
N GLU A 374 -10.11 -11.91 -2.35
CA GLU A 374 -10.55 -13.16 -2.98
C GLU A 374 -11.05 -14.18 -1.94
N ASP A 375 -10.31 -14.38 -0.86
CA ASP A 375 -10.71 -15.25 0.26
C ASP A 375 -11.99 -14.73 0.96
N LEU A 376 -12.15 -13.41 1.07
CA LEU A 376 -13.34 -12.77 1.64
C LEU A 376 -14.59 -13.02 0.79
N ILE A 377 -14.49 -12.84 -0.53
CA ILE A 377 -15.60 -13.09 -1.47
C ILE A 377 -16.04 -14.55 -1.35
N MET A 378 -15.09 -15.49 -1.41
CA MET A 378 -15.36 -16.91 -1.33
C MET A 378 -16.01 -17.32 0.00
N GLN A 379 -15.51 -16.82 1.13
CA GLN A 379 -16.10 -17.11 2.45
C GLN A 379 -17.49 -16.49 2.63
N THR A 380 -17.71 -15.31 2.06
CA THR A 380 -19.02 -14.63 2.13
C THR A 380 -20.06 -15.39 1.30
N GLU A 381 -19.69 -15.81 0.09
CA GLU A 381 -20.53 -16.63 -0.79
C GLU A 381 -20.89 -17.97 -0.12
N GLU A 382 -19.90 -18.70 0.45
CA GLU A 382 -20.15 -19.98 1.14
C GLU A 382 -21.08 -19.82 2.35
N LYS A 383 -20.88 -18.78 3.17
CA LYS A 383 -21.75 -18.51 4.33
C LYS A 383 -23.15 -18.08 3.90
N SER A 384 -23.26 -17.33 2.82
CA SER A 384 -24.53 -16.86 2.24
C SER A 384 -25.34 -18.04 1.70
N ASP A 385 -24.73 -18.88 0.85
CA ASP A 385 -25.38 -20.06 0.27
C ASP A 385 -25.83 -21.05 1.35
N SER A 386 -24.96 -21.36 2.30
CA SER A 386 -25.30 -22.28 3.40
C SER A 386 -26.44 -21.77 4.27
N LEU A 387 -26.49 -20.46 4.57
CA LEU A 387 -27.59 -19.87 5.32
C LEU A 387 -28.90 -19.86 4.51
N SER A 388 -28.83 -19.62 3.21
CA SER A 388 -30.00 -19.63 2.32
C SER A 388 -30.62 -21.03 2.22
N GLU A 389 -29.81 -22.07 2.07
CA GLU A 389 -30.28 -23.46 2.07
C GLU A 389 -30.88 -23.86 3.44
N GLU A 390 -30.22 -23.50 4.55
CA GLU A 390 -30.76 -23.75 5.90
C GLU A 390 -32.11 -23.04 6.12
N ALA A 391 -32.24 -21.81 5.62
CA ALA A 391 -33.50 -21.06 5.66
C ALA A 391 -34.60 -21.75 4.86
N LYS A 392 -34.29 -22.24 3.65
CA LYS A 392 -35.25 -23.02 2.84
C LYS A 392 -35.69 -24.31 3.53
N GLU A 393 -34.73 -25.09 4.04
CA GLU A 393 -35.00 -26.35 4.74
C GLU A 393 -35.85 -26.14 6.02
N THR A 394 -35.73 -24.99 6.66
CA THR A 394 -36.46 -24.67 7.92
C THR A 394 -37.83 -24.03 7.66
N LEU A 395 -37.87 -23.01 6.80
CA LEU A 395 -39.06 -22.17 6.61
C LEU A 395 -40.11 -22.83 5.73
N VAL A 396 -39.71 -23.55 4.67
CA VAL A 396 -40.67 -24.18 3.74
C VAL A 396 -41.58 -25.18 4.46
N PRO A 397 -41.09 -26.09 5.32
CA PRO A 397 -41.96 -26.98 6.08
C PRO A 397 -42.90 -26.25 7.06
N LEU A 398 -42.41 -25.21 7.74
CA LEU A 398 -43.22 -24.45 8.70
C LEU A 398 -44.34 -23.67 8.01
N ILE A 399 -44.02 -23.01 6.89
CA ILE A 399 -44.99 -22.31 6.04
C ILE A 399 -46.05 -23.31 5.55
N ASN A 400 -45.62 -24.42 4.97
CA ASN A 400 -46.54 -25.46 4.47
C ASN A 400 -47.48 -25.98 5.57
N ALA A 401 -46.95 -26.32 6.75
CA ALA A 401 -47.76 -26.81 7.87
C ALA A 401 -48.77 -25.75 8.37
N SER A 402 -48.40 -24.48 8.35
CA SER A 402 -49.29 -23.39 8.74
C SER A 402 -50.43 -23.19 7.73
N TYR A 403 -50.14 -23.20 6.42
CA TYR A 403 -51.16 -23.11 5.37
C TYR A 403 -52.06 -24.35 5.30
N ASP A 404 -51.52 -25.56 5.51
CA ASP A 404 -52.30 -26.79 5.53
C ASP A 404 -53.36 -26.74 6.66
N LYS A 405 -53.01 -26.21 7.85
CA LYS A 405 -53.98 -25.97 8.93
C LYS A 405 -55.07 -24.95 8.58
N ARG A 406 -54.73 -23.88 7.85
CA ARG A 406 -55.74 -22.91 7.35
C ARG A 406 -56.74 -23.57 6.42
N ILE A 407 -56.27 -24.49 5.56
CA ILE A 407 -57.12 -25.28 4.67
C ILE A 407 -58.04 -26.21 5.46
N GLU A 408 -57.54 -26.87 6.52
CA GLU A 408 -58.34 -27.71 7.41
C GLU A 408 -59.47 -26.92 8.11
N ASN A 409 -59.22 -25.65 8.43
CA ASN A 409 -60.19 -24.77 9.09
C ASN A 409 -61.29 -24.24 8.15
N VAL A 410 -61.18 -24.40 6.83
CA VAL A 410 -62.18 -23.89 5.86
C VAL A 410 -63.56 -24.51 6.09
N ASP A 411 -63.64 -25.81 6.38
CA ASP A 411 -64.93 -26.45 6.67
C ASP A 411 -65.58 -25.89 7.94
N SER A 412 -64.78 -25.62 8.99
CA SER A 412 -65.26 -25.01 10.24
C SER A 412 -65.84 -23.60 9.99
N TYR A 413 -65.19 -22.81 9.14
CA TYR A 413 -65.72 -21.51 8.73
C TYR A 413 -67.04 -21.64 7.95
N LEU A 414 -67.12 -22.56 6.99
CA LEU A 414 -68.34 -22.78 6.20
C LEU A 414 -69.51 -23.30 7.05
N ASP A 415 -69.24 -24.13 8.05
CA ASP A 415 -70.25 -24.62 8.99
C ASP A 415 -70.82 -23.48 9.85
N TRP A 416 -69.98 -22.52 10.27
CA TRP A 416 -70.45 -21.28 10.88
C TRP A 416 -71.24 -20.43 9.87
N TYR A 417 -70.72 -20.24 8.64
CA TYR A 417 -71.36 -19.43 7.60
C TYR A 417 -72.76 -19.95 7.23
N TYR A 418 -72.97 -21.26 7.15
CA TYR A 418 -74.29 -21.82 6.87
C TYR A 418 -75.15 -22.06 8.13
N SER A 419 -74.68 -21.66 9.32
CA SER A 419 -75.45 -21.77 10.55
C SER A 419 -76.55 -20.71 10.68
N LEU A 420 -77.67 -21.10 11.29
CA LEU A 420 -78.80 -20.22 11.60
C LEU A 420 -78.42 -19.01 12.47
N PRO A 421 -77.65 -19.16 13.57
CA PRO A 421 -77.24 -18.02 14.39
C PRO A 421 -76.40 -17.00 13.60
N ALA A 422 -75.45 -17.49 12.78
CA ALA A 422 -74.61 -16.62 11.97
C ALA A 422 -75.42 -15.83 10.92
N ASP A 423 -76.49 -16.41 10.37
CA ASP A 423 -77.35 -15.69 9.42
C ASP A 423 -78.08 -14.50 10.07
N TYR A 424 -78.53 -14.65 11.32
CA TYR A 424 -79.10 -13.55 12.09
C TYR A 424 -78.05 -12.52 12.52
N GLU A 425 -76.82 -12.93 12.85
CA GLU A 425 -75.71 -12.02 13.18
C GLU A 425 -75.28 -11.19 11.97
N ARG A 426 -75.17 -11.80 10.79
CA ARG A 426 -74.83 -11.09 9.54
C ARG A 426 -75.92 -10.09 9.16
N LEU A 427 -77.20 -10.45 9.32
CA LEU A 427 -78.33 -9.56 9.08
C LEU A 427 -78.33 -8.38 10.06
N ALA A 428 -78.04 -8.61 11.35
CA ALA A 428 -77.96 -7.55 12.36
C ALA A 428 -76.85 -6.56 12.05
N ASN A 429 -75.66 -7.05 11.69
CA ASN A 429 -74.51 -6.21 11.30
C ASN A 429 -74.73 -5.50 9.95
N ALA A 430 -75.58 -6.04 9.08
CA ALA A 430 -75.94 -5.38 7.83
C ALA A 430 -76.77 -4.13 8.04
N VAL A 431 -77.68 -4.15 9.02
CA VAL A 431 -78.50 -2.99 9.41
C VAL A 431 -77.65 -1.84 9.94
N THR A 432 -76.53 -2.16 10.60
CA THR A 432 -75.57 -1.18 11.13
C THR A 432 -74.51 -0.75 10.11
N GLY A 433 -74.48 -1.34 8.91
CA GLY A 433 -73.51 -1.05 7.87
C GLY A 433 -72.13 -1.69 8.06
N SER A 434 -71.99 -2.64 8.98
CA SER A 434 -70.73 -3.29 9.39
C SER A 434 -70.65 -4.78 9.02
N ALA A 435 -71.53 -5.27 8.14
CA ALA A 435 -71.59 -6.71 7.82
C ALA A 435 -70.37 -7.24 7.06
N GLU A 436 -69.73 -6.41 6.24
CA GLU A 436 -68.50 -6.78 5.52
C GLU A 436 -67.39 -7.01 6.54
N GLU A 437 -67.04 -5.98 7.33
CA GLU A 437 -66.05 -6.03 8.41
C GLU A 437 -66.30 -7.21 9.38
N PHE A 438 -67.55 -7.43 9.80
CA PHE A 438 -67.89 -8.57 10.67
C PHE A 438 -67.61 -9.94 10.05
N VAL A 439 -67.82 -10.11 8.74
CA VAL A 439 -67.54 -11.40 8.07
C VAL A 439 -66.05 -11.57 7.79
N GLU A 440 -65.31 -10.49 7.54
CA GLU A 440 -63.84 -10.53 7.48
C GLU A 440 -63.24 -10.92 8.83
N GLU A 441 -63.74 -10.36 9.94
CA GLU A 441 -63.33 -10.70 11.29
C GLU A 441 -63.62 -12.17 11.62
N GLN A 442 -64.81 -12.67 11.28
CA GLN A 442 -65.19 -14.07 11.55
C GLN A 442 -64.45 -15.05 10.64
N PHE A 443 -64.21 -14.69 9.38
CA PHE A 443 -63.36 -15.45 8.48
C PHE A 443 -61.96 -15.58 9.06
N THR A 444 -61.35 -14.46 9.45
CA THR A 444 -60.02 -14.45 10.06
C THR A 444 -60.00 -15.27 11.34
N ALA A 445 -60.95 -15.06 12.25
CA ALA A 445 -61.02 -15.76 13.54
C ALA A 445 -61.19 -17.29 13.38
N LYS A 446 -61.91 -17.74 12.35
CA LYS A 446 -62.16 -19.17 12.09
C LYS A 446 -61.03 -19.84 11.32
N ILE A 447 -60.47 -19.16 10.32
CA ILE A 447 -59.35 -19.68 9.53
C ILE A 447 -58.07 -19.75 10.39
N GLU A 448 -57.87 -18.79 11.30
CA GLU A 448 -56.72 -18.75 12.21
C GLU A 448 -56.92 -19.56 13.51
N GLU A 449 -58.05 -20.25 13.67
CA GLU A 449 -58.36 -20.99 14.90
C GLU A 449 -57.32 -22.10 15.14
N GLY A 450 -56.56 -21.99 16.25
CA GLY A 450 -55.54 -22.99 16.63
C GLY A 450 -54.24 -22.94 15.83
N ILE A 451 -53.99 -21.86 15.08
CA ILE A 451 -52.76 -21.61 14.33
C ILE A 451 -51.81 -20.75 15.16
N ASP A 452 -50.53 -21.13 15.17
CA ASP A 452 -49.46 -20.41 15.86
C ASP A 452 -48.28 -20.23 14.90
N ASP A 453 -48.16 -19.03 14.33
CA ASP A 453 -47.11 -18.66 13.39
C ASP A 453 -45.86 -18.08 14.07
N THR A 454 -45.80 -18.10 15.40
CA THR A 454 -44.63 -17.57 16.14
C THR A 454 -43.34 -18.28 15.72
N ALA A 455 -43.39 -19.59 15.51
CA ALA A 455 -42.23 -20.37 15.04
C ALA A 455 -41.70 -19.91 13.68
N ILE A 456 -42.58 -19.45 12.77
CA ILE A 456 -42.18 -18.89 11.47
C ILE A 456 -41.51 -17.54 11.70
N SER A 457 -42.16 -16.65 12.47
CA SER A 457 -41.63 -15.31 12.79
C SER A 457 -40.29 -15.35 13.52
N ASP A 458 -40.10 -16.30 14.45
CA ASP A 458 -38.87 -16.49 15.21
C ASP A 458 -37.74 -16.97 14.30
N ALA A 459 -38.01 -17.97 13.45
CA ALA A 459 -37.04 -18.46 12.46
C ALA A 459 -36.61 -17.34 11.50
N PHE A 460 -37.55 -16.54 10.98
CA PHE A 460 -37.22 -15.39 10.13
C PHE A 460 -36.35 -14.36 10.86
N SER A 461 -36.68 -14.02 12.10
CA SER A 461 -35.90 -13.06 12.90
C SER A 461 -34.48 -13.57 13.16
N GLU A 462 -34.31 -14.88 13.35
CA GLU A 462 -33.00 -15.51 13.48
C GLU A 462 -32.19 -15.41 12.19
N PHE A 463 -32.78 -15.76 11.04
CA PHE A 463 -32.11 -15.65 9.74
C PHE A 463 -31.79 -14.21 9.35
N GLU A 464 -32.65 -13.25 9.67
CA GLU A 464 -32.37 -11.82 9.52
C GLU A 464 -31.15 -11.41 10.36
N GLY A 465 -31.10 -11.84 11.62
CA GLY A 465 -29.97 -11.59 12.51
C GLY A 465 -28.65 -12.18 11.98
N ARG A 466 -28.68 -13.43 11.51
CA ARG A 466 -27.51 -14.12 10.93
C ARG A 466 -27.06 -13.47 9.61
N THR A 467 -27.99 -13.02 8.78
CA THR A 467 -27.68 -12.28 7.54
C THR A 467 -26.95 -10.97 7.85
N LYS A 468 -27.44 -10.20 8.84
CA LYS A 468 -26.75 -8.97 9.30
C LYS A 468 -25.38 -9.27 9.89
N GLN A 469 -25.23 -10.41 10.57
CA GLN A 469 -23.93 -10.84 11.09
C GLN A 469 -22.94 -11.13 9.96
N ILE A 470 -23.34 -11.85 8.90
CA ILE A 470 -22.48 -12.09 7.72
C ILE A 470 -22.01 -10.77 7.11
N ALA A 471 -22.93 -9.81 6.93
CA ALA A 471 -22.59 -8.48 6.41
C ALA A 471 -21.57 -7.75 7.30
N THR A 472 -21.77 -7.80 8.62
CA THR A 472 -20.89 -7.14 9.60
C THR A 472 -19.52 -7.81 9.65
N ASP A 473 -19.47 -9.15 9.61
CA ASP A 473 -18.23 -9.92 9.57
C ASP A 473 -17.43 -9.60 8.30
N ALA A 474 -18.11 -9.49 7.15
CA ALA A 474 -17.49 -9.16 5.88
C ALA A 474 -16.94 -7.71 5.87
N GLU A 475 -17.68 -6.75 6.42
CA GLU A 475 -17.22 -5.36 6.57
C GLU A 475 -16.00 -5.26 7.50
N SER A 476 -16.00 -6.01 8.61
CA SER A 476 -14.84 -6.06 9.53
C SER A 476 -13.62 -6.69 8.86
N ALA A 477 -13.79 -7.80 8.15
CA ALA A 477 -12.70 -8.47 7.43
C ALA A 477 -12.14 -7.60 6.29
N LEU A 478 -12.99 -6.81 5.64
CA LEU A 478 -12.58 -5.82 4.66
C LEU A 478 -11.69 -4.73 5.29
N GLN A 479 -12.05 -4.23 6.48
CA GLN A 479 -11.21 -3.26 7.20
C GLN A 479 -9.86 -3.87 7.60
N ASP A 480 -9.83 -5.13 8.03
CA ASP A 480 -8.58 -5.83 8.36
C ASP A 480 -7.71 -6.10 7.13
N ALA A 481 -8.31 -6.16 5.93
CA ALA A 481 -7.62 -6.33 4.66
C ALA A 481 -7.15 -5.00 4.04
N GLU A 482 -7.54 -3.84 4.61
CA GLU A 482 -7.10 -2.54 4.15
C GLU A 482 -5.59 -2.42 4.37
N ILE A 483 -4.85 -2.17 3.29
CA ILE A 483 -3.43 -1.86 3.40
C ILE A 483 -3.37 -0.42 3.90
N GLU A 484 -3.11 -0.23 5.19
CA GLU A 484 -2.82 1.09 5.76
C GLU A 484 -1.83 1.81 4.83
N GLU A 485 -2.15 3.05 4.46
CA GLU A 485 -1.37 3.87 3.52
C GLU A 485 0.12 3.80 3.88
N ILE A 486 0.87 2.92 3.21
CA ILE A 486 2.22 2.59 3.66
C ILE A 486 3.06 3.84 3.42
N PRO A 487 3.60 4.49 4.47
CA PRO A 487 4.27 5.77 4.30
C PRO A 487 5.45 5.61 3.34
N ASN A 488 5.45 6.40 2.26
CA ASN A 488 6.45 6.38 1.19
C ASN A 488 6.39 5.20 0.20
N MET A 489 5.25 4.52 0.06
CA MET A 489 5.04 3.56 -1.03
C MET A 489 5.00 4.29 -2.39
N PRO A 490 5.83 3.90 -3.37
CA PRO A 490 5.79 4.51 -4.70
C PRO A 490 4.59 4.01 -5.50
N ASP A 491 3.90 4.91 -6.21
CA ASP A 491 2.73 4.58 -7.06
C ASP A 491 3.02 3.48 -8.08
N TRP A 492 4.25 3.42 -8.60
CA TRP A 492 4.65 2.44 -9.60
C TRP A 492 4.79 1.01 -9.07
N LEU A 493 4.83 0.83 -7.74
CA LEU A 493 5.01 -0.47 -7.10
C LEU A 493 3.71 -1.29 -7.03
N LEU A 494 2.56 -0.61 -7.12
CA LEU A 494 1.23 -1.22 -7.04
C LEU A 494 0.89 -1.91 -8.37
N GLU A 495 0.56 -3.19 -8.30
CA GLU A 495 -0.12 -3.90 -9.39
C GLU A 495 -1.60 -3.95 -9.05
N THR A 496 -2.36 -2.98 -9.57
CA THR A 496 -3.82 -3.00 -9.47
C THR A 496 -4.33 -4.12 -10.37
N GLU A 497 -4.68 -5.24 -9.76
CA GLU A 497 -5.18 -6.41 -10.49
C GLU A 497 -6.64 -6.19 -10.91
N VAL A 498 -7.43 -5.63 -9.99
CA VAL A 498 -8.85 -5.35 -10.21
C VAL A 498 -9.27 -4.07 -9.48
N THR A 499 -10.06 -3.26 -10.16
CA THR A 499 -10.84 -2.16 -9.56
C THR A 499 -12.24 -2.67 -9.26
N LEU A 500 -12.62 -2.72 -7.99
CA LEU A 500 -13.92 -3.17 -7.52
C LEU A 500 -14.76 -1.96 -7.11
N ASN A 501 -16.08 -2.04 -7.34
CA ASN A 501 -17.02 -1.04 -6.86
C ASN A 501 -17.31 -1.26 -5.38
N ALA A 502 -17.77 -0.21 -4.67
CA ALA A 502 -18.21 -0.27 -3.28
C ALA A 502 -19.19 -1.42 -2.96
N ASP A 503 -19.99 -1.81 -3.96
CA ASP A 503 -21.03 -2.83 -3.82
C ASP A 503 -20.53 -4.25 -4.20
N PHE A 504 -19.23 -4.52 -4.31
CA PHE A 504 -18.74 -5.83 -4.76
C PHE A 504 -19.20 -7.03 -3.90
N LEU A 505 -19.55 -6.80 -2.63
CA LEU A 505 -20.12 -7.82 -1.74
C LEU A 505 -21.63 -8.04 -1.96
N SER A 506 -22.28 -7.27 -2.82
CA SER A 506 -23.72 -7.42 -3.06
C SER A 506 -24.06 -8.72 -3.77
N GLU A 507 -23.23 -9.16 -4.71
CA GLU A 507 -23.43 -10.39 -5.49
C GLU A 507 -23.25 -11.65 -4.62
N PRO A 508 -22.17 -11.82 -3.85
CA PRO A 508 -22.03 -12.94 -2.89
C PRO A 508 -23.15 -13.01 -1.84
N MET A 509 -23.76 -11.87 -1.49
CA MET A 509 -24.82 -11.78 -0.49
C MET A 509 -26.24 -11.86 -1.07
N GLU A 510 -26.42 -11.89 -2.40
CA GLU A 510 -27.75 -11.96 -3.03
C GLU A 510 -28.64 -13.09 -2.45
N PRO A 511 -28.13 -14.32 -2.23
CA PRO A 511 -28.92 -15.44 -1.69
C PRO A 511 -29.56 -15.18 -0.33
N VAL A 512 -28.98 -14.30 0.50
CA VAL A 512 -29.45 -14.00 1.86
C VAL A 512 -30.04 -12.60 2.02
N GLN A 513 -29.77 -11.67 1.10
CA GLN A 513 -30.29 -10.29 1.16
C GLN A 513 -31.82 -10.21 1.22
N LYS A 514 -32.53 -11.21 0.70
CA LYS A 514 -33.99 -11.31 0.78
C LYS A 514 -34.50 -11.32 2.24
N PHE A 515 -33.73 -11.89 3.18
CA PHE A 515 -34.11 -12.02 4.60
C PHE A 515 -33.85 -10.75 5.42
N SER A 516 -32.97 -9.86 4.96
CA SER A 516 -32.69 -8.58 5.63
C SER A 516 -33.49 -7.41 5.06
N ASN A 517 -34.10 -7.59 3.89
CA ASN A 517 -34.90 -6.55 3.26
C ASN A 517 -36.30 -6.45 3.88
N ALA A 518 -36.42 -5.54 4.84
CA ALA A 518 -37.62 -5.29 5.62
C ALA A 518 -38.85 -4.92 4.76
N GLU A 519 -38.68 -4.44 3.53
CA GLU A 519 -39.80 -4.12 2.64
C GLU A 519 -40.43 -5.38 2.02
N THR A 520 -39.59 -6.37 1.69
CA THR A 520 -40.02 -7.67 1.14
C THR A 520 -40.58 -8.60 2.22
N MET A 521 -40.02 -8.57 3.44
CA MET A 521 -40.32 -9.54 4.50
C MET A 521 -41.22 -9.02 5.63
N ARG A 522 -41.45 -7.70 5.75
CA ARG A 522 -42.41 -7.13 6.74
C ARG A 522 -43.79 -7.78 6.75
N PRO A 523 -44.40 -8.11 5.59
CA PRO A 523 -45.72 -8.73 5.56
C PRO A 523 -45.76 -10.11 6.23
N LEU A 524 -44.61 -10.79 6.39
CA LEU A 524 -44.54 -12.09 7.03
C LEU A 524 -44.30 -12.03 8.54
N VAL A 525 -43.54 -11.02 9.00
CA VAL A 525 -42.99 -10.95 10.37
C VAL A 525 -43.92 -10.21 11.34
N SER A 526 -44.99 -9.55 10.87
CA SER A 526 -45.98 -8.95 11.78
C SER A 526 -46.81 -10.03 12.46
N ALA A 527 -46.34 -10.50 13.62
CA ALA A 527 -46.93 -11.43 14.58
C ALA A 527 -48.40 -11.82 14.26
N GLY A 528 -48.59 -12.96 13.57
CA GLY A 528 -49.89 -13.57 13.24
C GLY A 528 -50.79 -12.79 12.28
N ALA A 529 -50.72 -11.46 12.26
CA ALA A 529 -51.56 -10.60 11.44
C ALA A 529 -51.14 -10.57 9.97
N GLY A 530 -49.86 -10.81 9.66
CA GLY A 530 -49.32 -10.69 8.32
C GLY A 530 -49.83 -11.75 7.34
N LEU A 531 -49.65 -13.03 7.71
CA LEU A 531 -50.14 -14.18 6.95
C LEU A 531 -51.67 -14.21 6.88
N ALA A 532 -52.34 -13.92 8.01
CA ALA A 532 -53.80 -13.83 8.08
C ALA A 532 -54.37 -12.71 7.19
N ALA A 533 -53.74 -11.52 7.20
CA ALA A 533 -54.15 -10.41 6.35
C ALA A 533 -53.91 -10.68 4.86
N GLY A 534 -52.83 -11.39 4.50
CA GLY A 534 -52.56 -11.84 3.14
C GLY A 534 -53.66 -12.78 2.63
N VAL A 535 -53.98 -13.80 3.41
CA VAL A 535 -55.07 -14.75 3.12
C VAL A 535 -56.41 -14.04 2.98
N MET A 536 -56.75 -13.13 3.90
CA MET A 536 -57.96 -12.31 3.84
C MET A 536 -57.99 -11.42 2.58
N THR A 537 -56.86 -10.80 2.23
CA THR A 537 -56.74 -9.95 1.03
C THR A 537 -57.00 -10.76 -0.24
N LYS A 538 -56.42 -11.96 -0.37
CA LYS A 538 -56.69 -12.86 -1.50
C LYS A 538 -58.15 -13.29 -1.51
N ALA A 539 -58.68 -13.68 -0.36
CA ALA A 539 -60.06 -14.15 -0.24
C ALA A 539 -61.10 -13.07 -0.58
N ALA A 540 -60.89 -11.81 -0.15
CA ALA A 540 -61.76 -10.68 -0.44
C ALA A 540 -61.91 -10.40 -1.95
N THR A 541 -60.90 -10.75 -2.75
CA THR A 541 -60.96 -10.61 -4.23
C THR A 541 -61.76 -11.72 -4.92
N LYS A 542 -62.08 -12.82 -4.22
CA LYS A 542 -62.79 -13.96 -4.79
C LYS A 542 -64.29 -13.67 -4.98
N PRO A 543 -64.95 -14.32 -5.95
CA PRO A 543 -66.39 -14.12 -6.22
C PRO A 543 -67.30 -14.38 -5.02
N PHE A 544 -66.94 -15.28 -4.10
CA PHE A 544 -67.67 -15.60 -2.88
C PHE A 544 -67.91 -14.37 -1.99
N PHE A 545 -66.86 -13.61 -1.66
CA PHE A 545 -66.95 -12.40 -0.85
C PHE A 545 -67.76 -11.29 -1.53
N ASN A 546 -67.64 -11.16 -2.86
CA ASN A 546 -68.45 -10.22 -3.64
C ASN A 546 -69.95 -10.61 -3.70
N LYS A 547 -70.25 -11.91 -3.80
CA LYS A 547 -71.62 -12.44 -3.76
C LYS A 547 -72.26 -12.23 -2.38
N PHE A 548 -71.47 -12.23 -1.31
CA PHE A 548 -71.90 -11.96 0.05
C PHE A 548 -72.44 -10.52 0.23
N VAL A 549 -71.66 -9.50 -0.16
CA VAL A 549 -72.07 -8.08 -0.13
C VAL A 549 -73.38 -7.87 -0.92
N THR A 550 -73.50 -8.55 -2.07
CA THR A 550 -74.69 -8.49 -2.94
C THR A 550 -75.93 -9.16 -2.31
N LYS A 551 -75.77 -10.32 -1.65
CA LYS A 551 -76.86 -11.05 -0.99
C LYS A 551 -77.44 -10.28 0.21
N ILE A 552 -76.60 -9.62 1.01
CA ILE A 552 -77.04 -8.76 2.12
C ILE A 552 -77.83 -7.54 1.65
N ALA A 553 -77.33 -6.84 0.62
CA ALA A 553 -78.03 -5.70 0.04
C ALA A 553 -79.44 -6.08 -0.47
N THR A 554 -79.58 -7.31 -0.98
CA THR A 554 -80.86 -7.87 -1.45
C THR A 554 -81.80 -8.27 -0.30
N ALA A 555 -81.27 -8.76 0.83
CA ALA A 555 -82.04 -9.11 2.03
C ALA A 555 -82.60 -7.88 2.78
N LEU A 556 -81.87 -6.76 2.76
CA LEU A 556 -82.35 -5.47 3.29
C LEU A 556 -83.38 -4.80 2.36
N GLY A 557 -83.20 -4.91 1.04
CA GLY A 557 -84.14 -4.37 0.04
C GLY A 557 -85.49 -5.09 -0.01
N SER A 558 -85.55 -6.34 0.45
CA SER A 558 -86.78 -7.16 0.47
C SER A 558 -87.53 -7.14 1.81
N ARG A 559 -86.95 -6.58 2.87
CA ARG A 559 -87.52 -6.62 4.24
C ARG A 559 -87.98 -5.24 4.78
N GLY A 560 -88.01 -4.19 3.97
CA GLY A 560 -88.48 -2.84 4.36
C GLY A 560 -89.68 -2.31 3.57
N LEU A 561 -90.87 -2.30 4.21
CA LEU A 561 -92.13 -1.55 3.94
C LEU A 561 -93.10 -2.02 2.81
N GLY A 562 -94.28 -2.54 3.23
CA GLY A 562 -95.54 -2.35 2.49
C GLY A 562 -96.56 -3.50 2.54
N ALA A 563 -97.58 -3.41 3.39
CA ALA A 563 -98.68 -4.37 3.55
C ALA A 563 -99.76 -4.30 2.43
N ALA A 564 -100.49 -5.43 2.29
CA ALA A 564 -101.83 -5.61 1.72
C ALA A 564 -102.02 -5.59 0.18
N ALA A 565 -102.20 -6.79 -0.40
CA ALA A 565 -103.33 -7.15 -1.30
C ALA A 565 -103.19 -8.62 -1.74
N GLY A 566 -104.25 -9.41 -1.56
CA GLY A 566 -104.28 -10.84 -1.90
C GLY A 566 -104.55 -11.14 -3.38
N GLY A 567 -104.48 -12.42 -3.73
CA GLY A 567 -105.00 -12.96 -4.99
C GLY A 567 -104.39 -14.31 -5.35
N ALA A 568 -105.21 -15.36 -5.30
CA ALA A 568 -104.87 -16.72 -5.70
C ALA A 568 -105.11 -16.95 -7.20
N VAL A 569 -104.16 -17.56 -7.94
CA VAL A 569 -104.31 -18.42 -9.15
C VAL A 569 -102.97 -19.17 -9.32
N GLY A 570 -102.83 -20.52 -9.22
CA GLY A 570 -103.03 -21.55 -10.27
C GLY A 570 -102.08 -21.36 -11.47
N SER A 571 -101.30 -22.29 -12.06
CA SER A 571 -101.18 -23.76 -12.02
C SER A 571 -99.98 -24.22 -12.91
N ALA A 572 -99.31 -25.32 -12.50
CA ALA A 572 -98.73 -26.43 -13.29
C ALA A 572 -97.76 -26.21 -14.49
N ALA A 573 -96.48 -26.63 -14.32
CA ALA A 573 -95.68 -27.52 -15.21
C ALA A 573 -94.25 -27.75 -14.62
N GLY A 574 -93.80 -29.00 -14.46
CA GLY A 574 -92.57 -29.43 -13.72
C GLY A 574 -91.24 -29.39 -14.51
N PRO A 575 -90.15 -30.14 -14.12
CA PRO A 575 -90.10 -31.28 -13.17
C PRO A 575 -88.99 -31.28 -12.08
N LEU A 576 -89.21 -32.12 -11.05
CA LEU A 576 -88.35 -32.58 -9.91
C LEU A 576 -88.12 -31.58 -8.75
N GLY A 577 -88.59 -31.75 -7.51
CA GLY A 577 -89.34 -32.83 -6.86
C GLY A 577 -89.29 -32.68 -5.33
N THR A 578 -90.41 -32.26 -4.75
CA THR A 578 -90.98 -32.46 -3.39
C THR A 578 -90.15 -33.13 -2.28
N ILE A 579 -89.92 -32.41 -1.16
CA ILE A 579 -90.07 -32.97 0.20
C ILE A 579 -91.12 -32.14 0.94
N ALA A 580 -92.13 -32.85 1.45
CA ALA A 580 -93.30 -32.42 2.22
C ALA A 580 -92.96 -31.52 3.42
N GLY A 581 -93.83 -30.71 4.01
CA GLY A 581 -95.28 -30.61 3.97
C GLY A 581 -95.68 -29.91 5.27
N ILE A 582 -96.24 -28.71 5.16
CA ILE A 582 -96.67 -27.88 6.28
C ILE A 582 -97.88 -28.53 6.95
N ALA A 583 -97.82 -28.72 8.27
CA ALA A 583 -99.00 -28.93 9.11
C ALA A 583 -98.93 -28.03 10.37
N ALA A 584 -99.62 -26.90 10.25
CA ALA A 584 -100.30 -26.08 11.26
C ALA A 584 -99.67 -25.86 12.66
N GLY A 585 -99.47 -24.57 12.98
CA GLY A 585 -99.63 -24.03 14.33
C GLY A 585 -98.34 -23.55 14.99
N THR A 586 -98.10 -22.24 14.94
CA THR A 586 -97.21 -21.49 15.85
C THR A 586 -95.94 -22.22 16.31
N ALA A 587 -94.95 -22.33 15.41
CA ALA A 587 -93.54 -22.38 15.75
C ALA A 587 -92.81 -21.41 14.81
N LEU A 588 -92.01 -20.53 15.42
CA LEU A 588 -91.47 -19.28 14.90
C LEU A 588 -90.52 -19.50 13.68
N GLY A 589 -90.30 -18.43 12.89
CA GLY A 589 -89.68 -18.40 11.54
C GLY A 589 -88.32 -19.07 11.31
N ILE A 590 -87.75 -19.74 12.30
CA ILE A 590 -86.47 -20.47 12.28
C ILE A 590 -86.48 -21.61 11.24
N GLY A 591 -87.63 -22.26 10.99
CA GLY A 591 -87.71 -23.42 10.08
C GLY A 591 -87.69 -23.10 8.58
N VAL A 592 -88.12 -21.91 8.16
CA VAL A 592 -88.08 -21.47 6.75
C VAL A 592 -86.69 -20.96 6.39
N ASP A 593 -86.07 -20.21 7.30
CA ASP A 593 -84.69 -19.71 7.15
C ASP A 593 -83.69 -20.89 7.10
N ALA A 594 -83.90 -21.94 7.92
CA ALA A 594 -83.08 -23.16 7.91
C ALA A 594 -83.13 -23.90 6.57
N ALA A 595 -84.31 -23.96 5.94
CA ALA A 595 -84.49 -24.63 4.66
C ALA A 595 -83.86 -23.84 3.51
N MET A 596 -83.92 -22.50 3.55
CA MET A 596 -83.25 -21.67 2.55
C MET A 596 -81.73 -21.75 2.67
N LEU A 597 -81.18 -21.74 3.89
CA LEU A 597 -79.75 -21.93 4.14
C LEU A 597 -79.28 -23.30 3.65
N ALA A 598 -80.01 -24.37 3.94
CA ALA A 598 -79.67 -25.71 3.46
C ALA A 598 -79.70 -25.83 1.93
N VAL A 599 -80.61 -25.13 1.24
CA VAL A 599 -80.65 -25.09 -0.24
C VAL A 599 -79.47 -24.30 -0.80
N ASP A 600 -79.11 -23.17 -0.18
CA ASP A 600 -77.94 -22.38 -0.59
C ASP A 600 -76.64 -23.14 -0.34
N GLU A 601 -76.53 -23.82 0.81
CA GLU A 601 -75.41 -24.68 1.17
C GLU A 601 -75.22 -25.81 0.16
N MET A 602 -76.29 -26.55 -0.17
CA MET A 602 -76.24 -27.64 -1.16
C MET A 602 -75.82 -27.16 -2.56
N GLN A 603 -76.08 -25.91 -2.92
CA GLN A 603 -75.75 -25.35 -4.24
C GLN A 603 -74.36 -24.72 -4.29
N ASN A 604 -73.91 -24.08 -3.19
CA ASN A 604 -72.77 -23.18 -3.22
C ASN A 604 -71.61 -23.57 -2.29
N ARG A 605 -71.79 -24.47 -1.30
CA ARG A 605 -70.75 -24.82 -0.31
C ARG A 605 -69.45 -25.29 -0.97
N ASP A 606 -69.52 -26.22 -1.91
CA ASP A 606 -68.32 -26.76 -2.56
C ASP A 606 -67.59 -25.72 -3.42
N THR A 607 -68.35 -24.83 -4.08
CA THR A 607 -67.76 -23.73 -4.86
C THR A 607 -67.07 -22.72 -3.94
N TYR A 608 -67.71 -22.33 -2.83
CA TYR A 608 -67.11 -21.39 -1.88
C TYR A 608 -65.89 -21.98 -1.16
N LYS A 609 -65.94 -23.28 -0.83
CA LYS A 609 -64.80 -24.01 -0.30
C LYS A 609 -63.60 -23.94 -1.25
N GLN A 610 -63.80 -24.23 -2.53
CA GLN A 610 -62.74 -24.14 -3.53
C GLN A 610 -62.18 -22.73 -3.66
N GLU A 611 -63.04 -21.71 -3.73
CA GLU A 611 -62.58 -20.32 -3.85
C GLU A 611 -61.74 -19.86 -2.64
N ILE A 612 -62.08 -20.31 -1.42
CA ILE A 612 -61.30 -20.02 -0.20
C ILE A 612 -59.97 -20.79 -0.22
N VAL A 613 -59.98 -22.07 -0.57
CA VAL A 613 -58.76 -22.88 -0.68
C VAL A 613 -57.81 -22.29 -1.74
N ASP A 614 -58.34 -21.88 -2.89
CA ASP A 614 -57.55 -21.22 -3.94
C ASP A 614 -56.91 -19.92 -3.45
N ALA A 615 -57.62 -19.12 -2.63
CA ALA A 615 -57.05 -17.90 -2.04
C ALA A 615 -55.93 -18.20 -1.04
N ILE A 616 -56.09 -19.25 -0.23
CA ILE A 616 -55.07 -19.69 0.74
C ILE A 616 -53.83 -20.23 -0.01
N GLU A 617 -54.02 -21.01 -1.07
CA GLU A 617 -52.92 -21.56 -1.89
C GLU A 617 -52.22 -20.47 -2.73
N GLU A 618 -52.94 -19.47 -3.23
CA GLU A 618 -52.32 -18.30 -3.90
C GLU A 618 -51.40 -17.53 -2.96
N GLU A 619 -51.79 -17.39 -1.69
CA GLU A 619 -50.94 -16.75 -0.68
C GLU A 619 -49.78 -17.65 -0.24
N ARG A 620 -49.99 -18.96 -0.12
CA ARG A 620 -48.92 -19.94 0.12
C ARG A 620 -47.84 -19.85 -0.95
N ALA A 621 -48.22 -19.82 -2.22
CA ALA A 621 -47.30 -19.72 -3.35
C ALA A 621 -46.53 -18.39 -3.34
N ALA A 622 -47.20 -17.28 -3.01
CA ALA A 622 -46.54 -15.98 -2.86
C ALA A 622 -45.51 -15.98 -1.72
N THR A 623 -45.85 -16.58 -0.58
CA THR A 623 -44.96 -16.70 0.60
C THR A 623 -43.77 -17.62 0.34
N LEU A 624 -43.96 -18.76 -0.33
CA LEU A 624 -42.85 -19.67 -0.69
C LEU A 624 -41.88 -19.03 -1.69
N ALA A 625 -42.37 -18.25 -2.65
CA ALA A 625 -41.53 -17.55 -3.62
C ALA A 625 -40.60 -16.49 -3.01
N LEU A 626 -40.86 -16.06 -1.77
CA LEU A 626 -39.98 -15.15 -1.03
C LEU A 626 -38.81 -15.88 -0.35
N VAL A 627 -38.94 -17.19 -0.14
CA VAL A 627 -37.94 -18.05 0.51
C VAL A 627 -37.12 -18.83 -0.52
N GLU A 628 -37.72 -19.17 -1.67
CA GLU A 628 -37.05 -19.81 -2.82
C GLU A 628 -36.15 -18.84 -3.61
#